data_AF-A0A7Y6E6Y9-F1
#
_entry.id   AF-A0A7Y6E6Y9-F1
#
_cell.length_a   1.000
_cell.length_b   1.000
_cell.length_c   1.000
_cell.angle_alpha   90.00
_cell.angle_beta   90.00
_cell.angle_gamma   90.00
#
_symmetry.space_group_name_H-M   'P 1'
#
loop_
_entity.id
_entity.type
_entity.pdbx_description
1 polymer ?
#
loop_
_entity_poly.entity_id
_entity_poly.type
_entity_poly.pdbx_seq_one_letter_code
_entity_poly.pdbx_strand_id
1 'polypeptide(L)'
;MRRNTLLAAGMLSVLLATSACGAGTGASNSSAQSSGSANAGVEVTAAADKPSAEVGASQRAAAEKAKVAAVAAKKAKAAAAASKKAAAAAAAKTAAAAKAPATVPAAPAVPAVVPAAPKPAPAPVVPASSSERVVNTTYTTAYTWYDNTPAGSATISHPILHSTAGGTGTYNDPITIAVGHSTASGKDVLDFPAGTRIYLPDVRRYFIVEDSCGDGDDPQGGPCHQGTNVEGTNSTIWIDMWIGGQSMSADGADNCASKVTNVRTAVFNPASNYAVAPGAGVIHDGKCDAGYGNTLLKR
;
A
#
# COMPACT_ATOMS: atom_id res chain seq x y z
N MET A 1 -31.20 49.46 13.27
CA MET A 1 -30.29 50.59 13.56
C MET A 1 -29.19 50.11 14.47
N ARG A 2 -27.98 50.65 14.26
CA ARG A 2 -26.75 50.55 15.06
C ARG A 2 -25.97 49.22 15.05
N ARG A 3 -24.92 49.30 14.22
CA ARG A 3 -23.66 48.55 14.21
C ARG A 3 -22.92 48.70 15.54
N ASN A 4 -22.11 47.70 15.91
CA ASN A 4 -20.80 47.97 16.51
C ASN A 4 -19.78 46.88 16.16
N THR A 5 -18.70 47.34 15.55
CA THR A 5 -17.47 46.70 15.15
C THR A 5 -16.50 46.56 16.32
N LEU A 6 -15.73 45.46 16.38
CA LEU A 6 -14.43 45.43 17.05
C LEU A 6 -13.47 44.58 16.22
N LEU A 7 -12.42 45.25 15.75
CA LEU A 7 -11.27 44.71 15.04
C LEU A 7 -10.33 43.99 16.02
N ALA A 8 -9.75 42.88 15.60
CA ALA A 8 -8.53 42.33 16.17
C ALA A 8 -7.48 42.18 15.05
N ALA A 9 -6.38 42.91 15.21
CA ALA A 9 -5.20 42.86 14.35
C ALA A 9 -4.26 41.74 14.84
N GLY A 10 -3.65 41.01 13.92
CA GLY A 10 -2.66 39.97 14.21
C GLY A 10 -1.72 39.78 13.02
N MET A 11 -0.46 40.13 13.24
CA MET A 11 0.63 40.31 12.28
C MET A 11 0.91 39.14 11.32
N LEU A 12 1.18 39.49 10.06
CA LEU A 12 1.71 38.63 9.00
C LEU A 12 3.20 38.97 8.79
N SER A 13 4.10 38.06 9.17
CA SER A 13 5.54 38.19 8.88
C SER A 13 5.86 37.53 7.53
N VAL A 14 6.31 38.33 6.57
CA VAL A 14 6.85 37.89 5.28
C VAL A 14 8.37 38.00 5.35
N LEU A 15 9.08 36.87 5.23
CA LEU A 15 10.52 36.86 4.94
C LEU A 15 10.71 36.85 3.42
N LEU A 16 11.29 37.93 2.88
CA LEU A 16 11.91 37.94 1.55
C LEU A 16 13.37 37.48 1.70
N ALA A 17 13.77 36.46 0.95
CA ALA A 17 15.17 36.13 0.71
C ALA A 17 15.57 36.68 -0.66
N THR A 18 16.51 37.63 -0.66
CA THR A 18 17.22 38.11 -1.85
C THR A 18 18.43 37.22 -2.09
N SER A 19 18.60 36.70 -3.30
CA SER A 19 19.86 36.08 -3.75
C SER A 19 20.47 36.97 -4.82
N ALA A 20 21.62 37.54 -4.47
CA ALA A 20 22.43 38.39 -5.33
C ALA A 20 23.38 37.56 -6.20
N CYS A 21 23.53 37.99 -7.45
CA CYS A 21 24.61 37.60 -8.35
C CYS A 21 25.97 38.02 -7.79
N GLY A 22 26.94 37.11 -7.86
CA GLY A 22 28.35 37.42 -7.64
C GLY A 22 29.18 36.87 -8.80
N ALA A 23 29.63 37.76 -9.69
CA ALA A 23 30.67 37.50 -10.66
C ALA A 23 32.03 37.56 -9.97
N GLY A 24 32.89 36.57 -10.23
CA GLY A 24 34.26 36.52 -9.73
C GLY A 24 35.20 36.06 -10.85
N THR A 25 35.97 37.01 -11.37
CA THR A 25 37.10 36.83 -12.29
C THR A 25 38.33 36.33 -11.53
N GLY A 26 39.13 35.48 -12.17
CA GLY A 26 40.43 35.05 -11.64
C GLY A 26 41.14 34.04 -12.56
N ALA A 27 42.03 34.55 -13.41
CA ALA A 27 43.05 33.80 -14.15
C ALA A 27 44.12 33.25 -13.16
N SER A 28 45.02 32.30 -13.42
CA SER A 28 45.75 31.90 -14.62
C SER A 28 46.41 30.51 -14.40
N ASN A 29 46.78 29.87 -15.51
CA ASN A 29 48.13 29.33 -15.83
C ASN A 29 48.27 27.82 -16.14
N SER A 30 48.52 27.55 -17.43
CA SER A 30 49.56 26.69 -18.06
C SER A 30 49.63 25.20 -17.69
N SER A 31 49.72 24.24 -18.62
CA SER A 31 50.57 24.14 -19.83
C SER A 31 50.33 22.81 -20.60
N ALA A 32 50.88 22.75 -21.82
CA ALA A 32 51.16 21.61 -22.73
C ALA A 32 50.04 21.22 -23.73
N GLN A 33 50.12 21.68 -24.99
CA GLN A 33 50.85 21.13 -26.18
C GLN A 33 49.98 20.16 -27.02
N SER A 34 49.54 20.59 -28.22
CA SER A 34 50.08 20.22 -29.56
C SER A 34 49.27 19.05 -30.16
N SER A 35 48.82 18.97 -31.42
CA SER A 35 49.13 19.68 -32.67
C SER A 35 48.10 19.27 -33.74
N GLY A 36 47.73 20.21 -34.62
CA GLY A 36 47.55 20.00 -36.07
C GLY A 36 46.32 19.24 -36.59
N SER A 37 45.43 19.93 -37.30
CA SER A 37 45.31 19.83 -38.77
C SER A 37 44.21 20.73 -39.31
N ALA A 38 44.39 21.12 -40.57
CA ALA A 38 43.79 22.26 -41.23
C ALA A 38 42.48 21.96 -41.97
N ASN A 39 41.66 23.00 -42.05
CA ASN A 39 40.81 23.49 -43.14
C ASN A 39 39.77 22.62 -43.86
N ALA A 40 38.60 23.28 -43.95
CA ALA A 40 37.73 23.47 -45.12
C ALA A 40 36.49 22.56 -45.26
N GLY A 41 35.32 23.21 -45.33
CA GLY A 41 34.08 22.65 -45.87
C GLY A 41 32.86 22.82 -44.96
N VAL A 42 32.38 24.06 -44.76
CA VAL A 42 31.05 24.30 -44.19
C VAL A 42 30.05 24.31 -45.35
N GLU A 43 29.26 23.25 -45.47
CA GLU A 43 27.97 23.28 -46.17
C GLU A 43 26.85 23.56 -45.17
N VAL A 44 26.01 24.52 -45.55
CA VAL A 44 24.86 25.01 -44.81
C VAL A 44 23.69 24.06 -45.03
N THR A 45 23.24 23.38 -43.97
CA THR A 45 21.87 22.84 -43.89
C THR A 45 21.18 23.40 -42.67
N ALA A 46 20.10 24.13 -42.92
CA ALA A 46 19.27 24.80 -41.95
C ALA A 46 18.73 23.83 -40.89
N ALA A 47 19.10 24.07 -39.62
CA ALA A 47 18.40 23.51 -38.47
C ALA A 47 17.29 24.49 -38.08
N ALA A 48 16.05 24.03 -38.17
CA ALA A 48 14.87 24.75 -37.73
C ALA A 48 14.93 24.98 -36.21
N ASP A 49 14.78 26.25 -35.82
CA ASP A 49 14.52 26.68 -34.45
C ASP A 49 13.30 25.96 -33.87
N LYS A 50 13.50 25.22 -32.78
CA LYS A 50 12.40 24.81 -31.89
C LYS A 50 12.04 25.98 -30.98
N PRO A 51 10.77 26.39 -30.88
CA PRO A 51 10.39 27.53 -30.06
C PRO A 51 10.58 27.23 -28.56
N SER A 52 11.14 28.20 -27.84
CA SER A 52 11.40 28.22 -26.39
C SER A 52 10.18 28.00 -25.47
N ALA A 53 9.01 27.65 -26.02
CA ALA A 53 7.78 27.40 -25.31
C ALA A 53 7.68 25.97 -24.71
N GLU A 54 8.22 24.94 -25.37
CA GLU A 54 8.15 23.55 -24.86
C GLU A 54 9.06 23.31 -23.65
N VAL A 55 10.23 23.96 -23.59
CA VAL A 55 11.15 23.88 -22.45
C VAL A 55 10.54 24.52 -21.20
N GLY A 56 9.67 25.54 -21.35
CA GLY A 56 8.98 26.16 -20.23
C GLY A 56 7.85 25.32 -19.64
N ALA A 57 7.17 24.50 -20.45
CA ALA A 57 6.08 23.64 -19.99
C ALA A 57 6.59 22.44 -19.16
N SER A 58 7.69 21.82 -19.61
CA SER A 58 8.31 20.68 -18.90
C SER A 58 8.93 21.09 -17.56
N GLN A 59 9.53 22.29 -17.48
CA GLN A 59 10.06 22.83 -16.23
C GLN A 59 8.96 23.22 -15.23
N ARG A 60 7.80 23.70 -15.70
CA ARG A 60 6.64 23.99 -14.85
C ARG A 60 6.04 22.71 -14.25
N ALA A 61 5.88 21.66 -15.06
CA ALA A 61 5.40 20.36 -14.59
C ALA A 61 6.36 19.70 -13.58
N ALA A 62 7.68 19.82 -13.80
CA ALA A 62 8.68 19.34 -12.87
C ALA A 62 8.67 20.12 -11.53
N ALA A 63 8.52 21.45 -11.59
CA ALA A 63 8.41 22.29 -10.41
C ALA A 63 7.13 22.02 -9.60
N GLU A 64 6.03 21.69 -10.26
CA GLU A 64 4.76 21.34 -9.62
C GLU A 64 4.83 19.97 -8.94
N LYS A 65 5.42 18.97 -9.60
CA LYS A 65 5.70 17.66 -8.98
C LYS A 65 6.64 17.78 -7.78
N ALA A 66 7.67 18.62 -7.86
CA ALA A 66 8.58 18.86 -6.73
C ALA A 66 7.88 19.52 -5.52
N LYS A 67 6.92 20.43 -5.77
CA LYS A 67 6.12 21.06 -4.70
C LYS A 67 5.19 20.04 -4.03
N VAL A 68 4.52 19.19 -4.80
CA VAL A 68 3.66 18.11 -4.27
C VAL A 68 4.47 17.13 -3.43
N ALA A 69 5.64 16.70 -3.92
CA ALA A 69 6.55 15.83 -3.18
C ALA A 69 7.05 16.47 -1.87
N ALA A 70 7.36 17.77 -1.88
CA ALA A 70 7.78 18.49 -0.68
C ALA A 70 6.67 18.62 0.38
N VAL A 71 5.41 18.78 -0.04
CA VAL A 71 4.25 18.80 0.87
C VAL A 71 4.00 17.40 1.45
N ALA A 72 4.07 16.35 0.64
CA ALA A 72 3.97 14.97 1.09
C ALA A 72 5.06 14.60 2.12
N ALA A 73 6.31 14.99 1.86
CA ALA A 73 7.43 14.76 2.77
C ALA A 73 7.27 15.52 4.11
N LYS A 74 6.69 16.73 4.09
CA LYS A 74 6.37 17.48 5.33
C LYS A 74 5.25 16.82 6.13
N LYS A 75 4.20 16.33 5.45
CA LYS A 75 3.08 15.61 6.09
C LYS A 75 3.55 14.30 6.73
N ALA A 76 4.41 13.54 6.05
CA ALA A 76 5.02 12.31 6.57
C ALA A 76 5.89 12.58 7.82
N LYS A 77 6.71 13.64 7.81
CA LYS A 77 7.52 14.02 8.98
C LYS A 77 6.66 14.46 10.17
N ALA A 78 5.54 15.15 9.94
CA ALA A 78 4.60 15.55 11.00
C ALA A 78 3.88 14.34 11.62
N ALA A 79 3.45 13.37 10.80
CA ALA A 79 2.83 12.14 11.28
C ALA A 79 3.80 11.26 12.10
N ALA A 80 5.08 11.18 11.67
CA ALA A 80 6.12 10.48 12.41
C ALA A 80 6.43 11.14 13.77
N ALA A 81 6.38 12.46 13.87
CA ALA A 81 6.58 13.19 15.12
C ALA A 81 5.40 13.01 16.10
N ALA A 82 4.16 12.98 15.59
CA ALA A 82 2.97 12.73 16.40
C ALA A 82 2.97 11.29 16.98
N SER A 83 3.39 10.31 16.18
CA SER A 83 3.45 8.90 16.58
C SER A 83 4.49 8.63 17.68
N LYS A 84 5.65 9.32 17.62
CA LYS A 84 6.67 9.23 18.70
C LYS A 84 6.19 9.82 20.03
N LYS A 85 5.33 10.85 19.99
CA LYS A 85 4.76 11.46 21.20
C LYS A 85 3.68 10.56 21.85
N ALA A 86 2.93 9.81 21.05
CA ALA A 86 1.96 8.83 21.55
C ALA A 86 2.63 7.58 22.16
N ALA A 87 3.72 7.09 21.56
CA ALA A 87 4.46 5.93 22.07
C ALA A 87 5.14 6.21 23.44
N ALA A 88 5.64 7.43 23.65
CA ALA A 88 6.22 7.84 24.94
C ALA A 88 5.19 7.92 26.07
N ALA A 89 3.92 8.25 25.76
CA ALA A 89 2.85 8.30 26.73
C ALA A 89 2.33 6.90 27.15
N ALA A 90 2.45 5.91 26.25
CA ALA A 90 2.06 4.53 26.54
C ALA A 90 3.09 3.79 27.42
N ALA A 91 4.39 4.05 27.23
CA ALA A 91 5.46 3.41 28.00
C ALA A 91 5.49 3.81 29.49
N ALA A 92 4.93 4.98 29.84
CA ALA A 92 4.87 5.44 31.23
C ALA A 92 3.80 4.75 32.09
N LYS A 93 2.83 4.03 31.47
CA LYS A 93 1.72 3.38 32.19
C LYS A 93 1.96 1.91 32.56
N THR A 94 3.00 1.26 32.05
CA THR A 94 3.30 -0.17 32.28
C THR A 94 4.34 -0.44 33.37
N ALA A 95 4.91 0.59 34.01
CA ALA A 95 5.97 0.41 35.02
C ALA A 95 5.47 0.31 36.48
N ALA A 96 4.16 0.28 36.75
CA ALA A 96 3.61 0.38 38.12
C ALA A 96 3.08 -0.93 38.73
N ALA A 97 3.20 -2.09 38.06
CA ALA A 97 2.62 -3.35 38.56
C ALA A 97 3.61 -4.52 38.52
N ALA A 98 4.69 -4.46 39.30
CA ALA A 98 5.48 -5.64 39.62
C ALA A 98 6.33 -5.43 40.89
N LYS A 99 5.77 -5.71 42.07
CA LYS A 99 6.54 -6.06 43.28
C LYS A 99 5.71 -6.94 44.22
N ALA A 100 6.03 -8.23 44.28
CA ALA A 100 6.47 -8.96 45.50
C ALA A 100 6.35 -10.49 45.32
N PRO A 101 7.29 -11.31 45.84
CA PRO A 101 7.31 -12.76 45.72
C PRO A 101 6.85 -13.47 47.02
N ALA A 102 6.35 -14.71 46.91
CA ALA A 102 6.34 -15.66 48.02
C ALA A 102 6.29 -17.11 47.51
N THR A 103 7.25 -17.89 47.98
CA THR A 103 7.46 -19.33 47.82
C THR A 103 6.53 -20.16 48.71
N VAL A 104 6.00 -21.28 48.20
CA VAL A 104 5.39 -22.38 49.00
C VAL A 104 5.73 -23.72 48.33
N PRO A 105 6.03 -24.81 49.08
CA PRO A 105 6.70 -26.00 48.57
C PRO A 105 5.77 -27.07 47.97
N ALA A 106 6.36 -27.93 47.14
CA ALA A 106 5.71 -28.98 46.37
C ALA A 106 5.24 -30.18 47.24
N ALA A 107 3.99 -30.60 47.02
CA ALA A 107 3.43 -31.87 47.50
C ALA A 107 3.40 -32.90 46.34
N PRO A 108 3.46 -34.22 46.64
CA PRO A 108 3.63 -35.26 45.62
C PRO A 108 2.34 -35.54 44.84
N ALA A 109 2.52 -35.87 43.56
CA ALA A 109 1.47 -36.06 42.57
C ALA A 109 0.66 -37.35 42.78
N VAL A 110 -0.66 -37.20 42.76
CA VAL A 110 -1.64 -38.27 42.53
C VAL A 110 -1.94 -38.30 41.03
N PRO A 111 -2.00 -39.46 40.35
CA PRO A 111 -2.33 -39.49 38.92
C PRO A 111 -3.81 -39.13 38.71
N ALA A 112 -4.07 -37.92 38.23
CA ALA A 112 -5.38 -37.48 37.81
C ALA A 112 -5.71 -38.08 36.43
N VAL A 113 -6.85 -38.76 36.35
CA VAL A 113 -7.48 -39.21 35.10
C VAL A 113 -7.79 -37.96 34.26
N VAL A 114 -7.13 -37.84 33.11
CA VAL A 114 -7.34 -36.73 32.15
C VAL A 114 -8.68 -36.97 31.44
N PRO A 115 -9.67 -36.07 31.55
CA PRO A 115 -10.87 -36.16 30.73
C PRO A 115 -10.52 -35.91 29.26
N ALA A 116 -11.11 -36.70 28.36
CA ALA A 116 -10.95 -36.54 26.93
C ALA A 116 -11.32 -35.11 26.49
N ALA A 117 -10.45 -34.49 25.68
CA ALA A 117 -10.67 -33.17 25.11
C ALA A 117 -11.96 -33.14 24.27
N PRO A 118 -12.78 -32.08 24.36
CA PRO A 118 -14.00 -31.96 23.56
C PRO A 118 -13.67 -31.86 22.07
N LYS A 119 -14.46 -32.57 21.26
CA LYS A 119 -14.41 -32.57 19.79
C LYS A 119 -14.51 -31.12 19.26
N PRO A 120 -13.67 -30.68 18.30
CA PRO A 120 -13.77 -29.34 17.73
C PRO A 120 -15.17 -29.08 17.17
N ALA A 121 -15.72 -27.91 17.48
CA ALA A 121 -16.98 -27.45 16.91
C ALA A 121 -16.84 -27.31 15.38
N PRO A 122 -17.89 -27.60 14.60
CA PRO A 122 -17.89 -27.36 13.16
C PRO A 122 -17.63 -25.87 12.89
N ALA A 123 -16.72 -25.58 11.96
CA ALA A 123 -16.50 -24.21 11.48
C ALA A 123 -17.82 -23.61 10.95
N PRO A 124 -18.05 -22.29 11.12
CA PRO A 124 -19.23 -21.63 10.58
C PRO A 124 -19.37 -21.91 9.08
N VAL A 125 -20.53 -22.45 8.70
CA VAL A 125 -20.87 -22.66 7.28
C VAL A 125 -21.17 -21.28 6.70
N VAL A 126 -20.19 -20.70 6.01
CA VAL A 126 -20.38 -19.48 5.23
C VAL A 126 -21.42 -19.79 4.14
N PRO A 127 -22.52 -19.02 4.01
CA PRO A 127 -23.57 -19.29 3.04
C PRO A 127 -23.00 -19.37 1.61
N ALA A 128 -23.57 -20.29 0.83
CA ALA A 128 -23.18 -20.52 -0.56
C ALA A 128 -23.30 -19.23 -1.37
N SER A 129 -22.15 -18.78 -1.87
CA SER A 129 -22.04 -17.64 -2.75
C SER A 129 -22.94 -17.75 -3.98
N SER A 130 -23.33 -16.58 -4.50
CA SER A 130 -23.85 -16.42 -5.86
C SER A 130 -23.00 -17.15 -6.90
N SER A 131 -23.59 -17.43 -8.06
CA SER A 131 -22.91 -18.09 -9.18
C SER A 131 -21.54 -17.47 -9.45
N GLU A 132 -20.54 -18.32 -9.72
CA GLU A 132 -19.18 -17.91 -10.09
C GLU A 132 -19.21 -16.85 -11.20
N ARG A 133 -18.40 -15.79 -11.04
CA ARG A 133 -18.29 -14.69 -12.01
C ARG A 133 -16.84 -14.43 -12.37
N VAL A 134 -16.51 -14.58 -13.65
CA VAL A 134 -15.19 -14.24 -14.21
C VAL A 134 -15.20 -12.79 -14.70
N VAL A 135 -14.16 -12.03 -14.33
CA VAL A 135 -13.92 -10.66 -14.80
C VAL A 135 -12.51 -10.57 -15.33
N ASN A 136 -12.34 -10.18 -16.59
CA ASN A 136 -11.01 -10.14 -17.23
C ASN A 136 -10.30 -8.79 -17.11
N THR A 137 -10.98 -7.78 -16.56
CA THR A 137 -10.54 -6.40 -16.46
C THR A 137 -10.65 -5.91 -15.01
N THR A 138 -10.09 -6.68 -14.07
CA THR A 138 -9.98 -6.28 -12.68
C THR A 138 -8.61 -5.64 -12.48
N TYR A 139 -8.57 -4.39 -12.02
CA TYR A 139 -7.32 -3.77 -11.62
C TYR A 139 -6.91 -4.33 -10.25
N THR A 140 -5.77 -4.98 -10.18
CA THR A 140 -5.22 -5.53 -8.96
C THR A 140 -4.03 -4.70 -8.52
N THR A 141 -3.98 -4.35 -7.24
CA THR A 141 -2.78 -3.87 -6.55
C THR A 141 -2.41 -4.83 -5.43
N ALA A 142 -1.36 -4.52 -4.68
CA ALA A 142 -1.03 -5.24 -3.47
C ALA A 142 -0.61 -4.28 -2.35
N TYR A 143 -0.93 -4.69 -1.12
CA TYR A 143 -0.45 -4.09 0.11
C TYR A 143 0.33 -5.13 0.93
N THR A 144 1.23 -4.61 1.75
CA THR A 144 2.26 -5.35 2.46
C THR A 144 2.16 -5.09 3.96
N TRP A 145 2.94 -5.82 4.75
CA TRP A 145 3.15 -5.51 6.15
C TRP A 145 3.65 -4.07 6.40
N TYR A 146 4.42 -3.50 5.47
CA TYR A 146 5.08 -2.20 5.65
C TYR A 146 4.16 -1.01 5.44
N ASP A 147 3.20 -1.13 4.53
CA ASP A 147 2.27 -0.07 4.12
C ASP A 147 0.81 -0.37 4.49
N ASN A 148 0.53 -1.49 5.16
CA ASN A 148 -0.75 -1.69 5.82
C ASN A 148 -1.08 -0.53 6.77
N THR A 149 -2.35 -0.33 7.09
CA THR A 149 -2.80 0.64 8.08
C THR A 149 -3.36 -0.11 9.30
N PRO A 150 -2.66 -0.14 10.46
CA PRO A 150 -1.39 0.52 10.77
C PRO A 150 -0.14 -0.16 10.16
N ALA A 151 0.86 0.66 9.84
CA ALA A 151 2.12 0.21 9.24
C ALA A 151 2.90 -0.70 10.17
N GLY A 152 3.52 -1.73 9.62
CA GLY A 152 4.21 -2.76 10.39
C GLY A 152 3.23 -3.68 11.13
N SER A 153 2.06 -3.95 10.55
CA SER A 153 1.06 -4.84 11.15
C SER A 153 0.32 -5.66 10.10
N ALA A 154 -0.33 -6.73 10.54
CA ALA A 154 -1.28 -7.53 9.76
C ALA A 154 -2.71 -7.31 10.29
N THR A 155 -2.99 -6.13 10.83
CA THR A 155 -4.34 -5.78 11.28
C THR A 155 -5.28 -5.75 10.08
N ILE A 156 -6.53 -6.18 10.27
CA ILE A 156 -7.59 -6.18 9.25
C ILE A 156 -8.86 -5.58 9.84
N SER A 157 -9.68 -4.97 9.00
CA SER A 157 -10.91 -4.28 9.45
C SER A 157 -12.15 -5.17 9.52
N HIS A 158 -12.20 -6.28 8.77
CA HIS A 158 -13.41 -7.11 8.60
C HIS A 158 -13.13 -8.62 8.75
N PRO A 159 -12.68 -9.09 9.92
CA PRO A 159 -12.34 -10.50 10.13
C PRO A 159 -13.54 -11.44 9.90
N ILE A 160 -13.36 -12.49 9.10
CA ILE A 160 -14.37 -13.53 8.86
C ILE A 160 -13.81 -14.92 9.19
N LEU A 161 -12.67 -15.25 8.60
CA LEU A 161 -11.92 -16.48 8.80
C LEU A 161 -10.63 -16.23 9.60
N HIS A 162 -9.91 -15.14 9.32
CA HIS A 162 -8.69 -14.78 10.00
C HIS A 162 -8.91 -13.66 11.01
N SER A 163 -8.08 -13.61 12.05
CA SER A 163 -8.00 -12.48 12.98
C SER A 163 -7.00 -11.40 12.55
N THR A 164 -6.17 -11.70 11.55
CA THR A 164 -5.12 -10.85 10.99
C THR A 164 -4.90 -11.22 9.52
N ALA A 165 -4.39 -10.32 8.70
CA ALA A 165 -4.09 -10.58 7.30
C ALA A 165 -3.13 -11.76 7.14
N GLY A 166 -3.47 -12.70 6.27
CA GLY A 166 -2.72 -13.95 6.15
C GLY A 166 -3.37 -14.93 5.19
N GLY A 167 -3.12 -16.22 5.40
CA GLY A 167 -3.63 -17.33 4.60
C GLY A 167 -2.57 -17.99 3.71
N THR A 168 -2.74 -19.28 3.44
CA THR A 168 -1.87 -20.04 2.51
C THR A 168 -2.22 -19.78 1.05
N GLY A 169 -3.46 -19.38 0.77
CA GLY A 169 -3.99 -19.12 -0.57
C GLY A 169 -4.66 -20.33 -1.22
N THR A 170 -5.01 -21.33 -0.40
CA THR A 170 -5.89 -22.44 -0.79
C THR A 170 -7.35 -22.03 -0.65
N TYR A 171 -8.29 -22.80 -1.20
CA TYR A 171 -9.71 -22.48 -1.07
C TYR A 171 -10.21 -22.44 0.39
N ASN A 172 -9.68 -23.32 1.24
CA ASN A 172 -10.08 -23.44 2.65
C ASN A 172 -9.35 -22.45 3.57
N ASP A 173 -8.20 -21.96 3.11
CA ASP A 173 -7.36 -20.99 3.81
C ASP A 173 -6.89 -19.92 2.79
N PRO A 174 -7.84 -19.13 2.25
CA PRO A 174 -7.58 -18.11 1.24
C PRO A 174 -6.78 -16.95 1.83
N ILE A 175 -6.10 -16.18 0.98
CA ILE A 175 -5.34 -15.01 1.43
C ILE A 175 -6.27 -13.81 1.67
N THR A 176 -6.03 -13.01 2.69
CA THR A 176 -6.78 -11.75 2.88
C THR A 176 -6.67 -10.83 1.66
N ILE A 177 -7.77 -10.20 1.25
CA ILE A 177 -7.78 -9.15 0.23
C ILE A 177 -8.60 -7.96 0.73
N ALA A 178 -8.12 -6.76 0.42
CA ALA A 178 -8.82 -5.52 0.69
C ALA A 178 -9.61 -5.07 -0.54
N VAL A 179 -10.74 -4.42 -0.28
CA VAL A 179 -11.62 -3.85 -1.31
C VAL A 179 -11.98 -2.42 -0.94
N GLY A 180 -12.37 -1.62 -1.94
CA GLY A 180 -12.92 -0.29 -1.69
C GLY A 180 -14.13 -0.32 -0.77
N HIS A 181 -14.41 0.83 -0.17
CA HIS A 181 -15.54 0.98 0.73
C HIS A 181 -16.09 2.41 0.69
N SER A 182 -17.31 2.58 1.17
CA SER A 182 -17.98 3.87 1.24
C SER A 182 -18.53 4.12 2.62
N THR A 183 -18.33 5.35 3.11
CA THR A 183 -18.95 5.85 4.35
C THR A 183 -20.05 6.87 4.08
N ALA A 184 -20.38 7.13 2.81
CA ALA A 184 -21.34 8.17 2.39
C ALA A 184 -22.75 7.97 2.97
N SER A 185 -23.11 6.74 3.33
CA SER A 185 -24.38 6.40 3.98
C SER A 185 -24.38 6.58 5.51
N GLY A 186 -23.27 7.03 6.09
CA GLY A 186 -23.05 7.06 7.55
C GLY A 186 -22.67 5.70 8.15
N LYS A 187 -22.49 4.68 7.30
CA LYS A 187 -21.97 3.35 7.67
C LYS A 187 -20.84 3.00 6.73
N ASP A 188 -19.85 2.28 7.26
CA ASP A 188 -18.81 1.67 6.44
C ASP A 188 -19.40 0.48 5.66
N VAL A 189 -19.39 0.57 4.33
CA VAL A 189 -19.94 -0.44 3.42
C VAL A 189 -18.87 -0.79 2.38
N LEU A 190 -18.40 -2.04 2.41
CA LEU A 190 -17.48 -2.57 1.42
C LEU A 190 -18.13 -2.73 0.04
N ASP A 191 -17.37 -2.44 -1.02
CA ASP A 191 -17.78 -2.63 -2.41
C ASP A 191 -18.04 -4.11 -2.76
N PHE A 192 -17.36 -5.01 -2.04
CA PHE A 192 -17.68 -6.43 -1.99
C PHE A 192 -17.89 -6.85 -0.54
N PRO A 193 -18.96 -7.60 -0.21
CA PRO A 193 -19.19 -8.04 1.16
C PRO A 193 -18.00 -8.83 1.73
N ALA A 194 -17.71 -8.60 3.01
CA ALA A 194 -16.75 -9.41 3.75
C ALA A 194 -17.11 -10.90 3.64
N GLY A 195 -16.10 -11.75 3.45
CA GLY A 195 -16.25 -13.19 3.20
C GLY A 195 -16.36 -13.57 1.73
N THR A 196 -16.47 -12.60 0.81
CA THR A 196 -16.42 -12.88 -0.64
C THR A 196 -15.10 -13.55 -0.98
N ARG A 197 -15.15 -14.73 -1.61
CA ARG A 197 -13.95 -15.41 -2.11
C ARG A 197 -13.62 -14.94 -3.53
N ILE A 198 -12.35 -14.78 -3.81
CA ILE A 198 -11.83 -14.37 -5.12
C ILE A 198 -10.68 -15.29 -5.49
N TYR A 199 -10.59 -15.74 -6.74
CA TYR A 199 -9.41 -16.45 -7.24
C TYR A 199 -8.69 -15.58 -8.27
N LEU A 200 -7.38 -15.42 -8.10
CA LEU A 200 -6.52 -14.67 -9.00
C LEU A 200 -5.58 -15.63 -9.73
N PRO A 201 -5.76 -15.84 -11.05
CA PRO A 201 -4.96 -16.81 -11.80
C PRO A 201 -3.49 -16.43 -11.91
N ASP A 202 -3.17 -15.13 -11.94
CA ASP A 202 -1.80 -14.64 -12.13
C ASP A 202 -0.86 -14.99 -10.97
N VAL A 203 -1.43 -15.20 -9.77
CA VAL A 203 -0.71 -15.69 -8.58
C VAL A 203 -1.12 -17.12 -8.20
N ARG A 204 -2.14 -17.69 -8.87
CA ARG A 204 -2.77 -18.99 -8.58
C ARG A 204 -3.12 -19.18 -7.11
N ARG A 205 -3.81 -18.19 -6.52
CA ARG A 205 -4.28 -18.24 -5.13
C ARG A 205 -5.73 -17.84 -5.01
N TYR A 206 -6.36 -18.40 -3.99
CA TYR A 206 -7.64 -17.94 -3.48
C TYR A 206 -7.43 -16.83 -2.46
N PHE A 207 -8.37 -15.91 -2.43
CA PHE A 207 -8.45 -14.76 -1.56
C PHE A 207 -9.82 -14.65 -0.92
N ILE A 208 -9.91 -13.94 0.21
CA ILE A 208 -11.15 -13.66 0.95
C ILE A 208 -11.18 -12.20 1.37
N VAL A 209 -12.29 -11.52 1.11
CA VAL A 209 -12.48 -10.13 1.51
C VAL A 209 -12.60 -10.08 3.03
N GLU A 210 -11.59 -9.53 3.70
CA GLU A 210 -11.59 -9.34 5.16
C GLU A 210 -11.01 -7.99 5.58
N ASP A 211 -10.75 -7.12 4.60
CA ASP A 211 -10.09 -5.85 4.84
C ASP A 211 -10.65 -4.77 3.90
N SER A 212 -10.40 -3.52 4.27
CA SER A 212 -10.83 -2.33 3.54
C SER A 212 -9.62 -1.58 2.99
N CYS A 213 -9.70 -1.14 1.75
CA CYS A 213 -8.73 -0.25 1.13
C CYS A 213 -9.38 1.10 0.83
N GLY A 214 -8.66 2.19 1.13
CA GLY A 214 -9.14 3.56 1.00
C GLY A 214 -9.12 4.27 2.35
N ASP A 215 -7.97 4.84 2.74
CA ASP A 215 -7.87 5.55 4.02
C ASP A 215 -8.46 6.97 3.96
N GLY A 216 -8.95 7.46 5.11
CA GLY A 216 -9.35 8.86 5.32
C GLY A 216 -10.87 9.08 5.38
N ASP A 217 -11.28 10.35 5.28
CA ASP A 217 -12.67 10.76 5.50
C ASP A 217 -13.58 10.56 4.27
N ASP A 218 -13.01 10.25 3.10
CA ASP A 218 -13.72 10.11 1.81
C ASP A 218 -13.27 8.86 1.03
N PRO A 219 -13.45 7.64 1.57
CA PRO A 219 -12.96 6.41 0.94
C PRO A 219 -13.62 6.12 -0.41
N GLN A 220 -14.89 6.53 -0.60
CA GLN A 220 -15.60 6.44 -1.89
C GLN A 220 -14.97 7.30 -3.01
N GLY A 221 -14.15 8.29 -2.68
CA GLY A 221 -13.38 9.07 -3.66
C GLY A 221 -11.93 8.61 -3.82
N GLY A 222 -11.54 7.58 -3.07
CA GLY A 222 -10.15 7.16 -2.89
C GLY A 222 -9.77 5.88 -3.63
N PRO A 223 -8.57 5.35 -3.32
CA PRO A 223 -8.08 4.09 -3.86
C PRO A 223 -9.05 2.93 -3.60
N CYS A 224 -9.00 1.93 -4.48
CA CYS A 224 -9.77 0.69 -4.41
C CYS A 224 -11.29 0.81 -4.57
N HIS A 225 -11.88 2.02 -4.54
CA HIS A 225 -13.30 2.16 -4.79
C HIS A 225 -13.66 1.79 -6.24
N GLN A 226 -14.78 1.10 -6.41
CA GLN A 226 -15.30 0.75 -7.73
C GLN A 226 -15.78 1.99 -8.49
N GLY A 227 -15.57 1.99 -9.81
CA GLY A 227 -16.00 3.11 -10.66
C GLY A 227 -15.57 2.90 -12.11
N THR A 228 -16.04 3.75 -13.02
CA THR A 228 -15.63 3.66 -14.43
C THR A 228 -14.15 4.04 -14.58
N ASN A 229 -13.38 3.21 -15.28
CA ASN A 229 -11.96 3.45 -15.58
C ASN A 229 -11.09 3.64 -14.33
N VAL A 230 -11.18 2.74 -13.34
CA VAL A 230 -10.33 2.81 -12.13
C VAL A 230 -8.84 2.92 -12.54
N GLU A 231 -8.15 3.92 -12.00
CA GLU A 231 -6.75 4.26 -12.33
C GLU A 231 -6.44 4.40 -13.84
N GLY A 232 -7.42 4.82 -14.65
CA GLY A 232 -7.23 4.97 -16.10
C GLY A 232 -7.05 3.64 -16.85
N THR A 233 -7.39 2.51 -16.23
CA THR A 233 -7.09 1.17 -16.75
C THR A 233 -8.23 0.52 -17.56
N ASN A 234 -9.32 1.24 -17.83
CA ASN A 234 -10.56 0.67 -18.41
C ASN A 234 -11.16 -0.50 -17.59
N SER A 235 -10.81 -0.58 -16.31
CA SER A 235 -11.39 -1.51 -15.34
C SER A 235 -12.52 -0.84 -14.57
N THR A 236 -13.45 -1.63 -14.04
CA THR A 236 -14.50 -1.14 -13.12
C THR A 236 -14.35 -1.65 -11.69
N ILE A 237 -13.35 -2.49 -11.47
CA ILE A 237 -13.10 -3.16 -10.20
C ILE A 237 -11.64 -2.94 -9.84
N TRP A 238 -11.40 -2.52 -8.60
CA TRP A 238 -10.08 -2.45 -8.00
C TRP A 238 -10.08 -3.26 -6.70
N ILE A 239 -9.15 -4.20 -6.59
CA ILE A 239 -8.91 -5.00 -5.38
C ILE A 239 -7.42 -4.95 -5.01
N ASP A 240 -7.13 -5.05 -3.72
CA ASP A 240 -5.79 -4.85 -3.19
C ASP A 240 -5.35 -6.04 -2.33
N MET A 241 -4.42 -6.86 -2.84
CA MET A 241 -4.11 -8.17 -2.27
C MET A 241 -3.08 -8.07 -1.15
N TRP A 242 -3.33 -8.77 -0.03
CA TRP A 242 -2.29 -8.94 0.99
C TRP A 242 -1.19 -9.84 0.43
N ILE A 243 0.05 -9.36 0.39
CA ILE A 243 1.19 -10.17 -0.05
C ILE A 243 2.15 -10.54 1.07
N GLY A 244 1.93 -10.06 2.30
CA GLY A 244 2.85 -10.25 3.43
C GLY A 244 4.03 -9.27 3.37
N GLY A 245 5.26 -9.78 3.46
CA GLY A 245 6.48 -8.97 3.36
C GLY A 245 7.36 -8.96 4.62
N GLN A 246 6.87 -9.47 5.77
CA GLN A 246 7.65 -9.54 7.02
C GLN A 246 8.94 -10.35 6.91
N SER A 247 8.99 -11.29 5.97
CA SER A 247 10.13 -12.17 5.74
C SER A 247 11.17 -11.62 4.77
N MET A 248 10.98 -10.41 4.24
CA MET A 248 11.93 -9.74 3.32
C MET A 248 12.04 -8.25 3.60
N SER A 249 12.87 -7.51 2.86
CA SER A 249 12.97 -6.06 3.01
C SER A 249 11.73 -5.35 2.46
N ALA A 250 11.50 -4.11 2.90
CA ALA A 250 10.46 -3.24 2.33
C ALA A 250 10.58 -3.12 0.81
N ASP A 251 11.76 -2.79 0.29
CA ASP A 251 12.02 -2.75 -1.15
C ASP A 251 11.73 -4.10 -1.84
N GLY A 252 11.99 -5.22 -1.18
CA GLY A 252 11.66 -6.55 -1.71
C GLY A 252 10.16 -6.78 -1.82
N ALA A 253 9.40 -6.38 -0.80
CA ALA A 253 7.95 -6.44 -0.79
C ALA A 253 7.34 -5.49 -1.83
N ASP A 254 7.84 -4.25 -1.94
CA ASP A 254 7.41 -3.25 -2.94
C ASP A 254 7.65 -3.73 -4.38
N ASN A 255 8.78 -4.40 -4.61
CA ASN A 255 9.08 -5.03 -5.89
C ASN A 255 8.10 -6.17 -6.20
N CYS A 256 7.64 -6.91 -5.19
CA CYS A 256 6.60 -7.91 -5.38
C CYS A 256 5.24 -7.27 -5.67
N ALA A 257 4.86 -6.25 -4.90
CA ALA A 257 3.62 -5.50 -5.09
C ALA A 257 3.54 -4.91 -6.51
N SER A 258 4.64 -4.33 -6.99
CA SER A 258 4.74 -3.80 -8.35
C SER A 258 4.56 -4.87 -9.43
N LYS A 259 5.02 -6.10 -9.21
CA LYS A 259 4.89 -7.21 -10.19
C LYS A 259 3.45 -7.72 -10.34
N VAL A 260 2.70 -7.77 -9.24
CA VAL A 260 1.29 -8.21 -9.25
C VAL A 260 0.32 -7.09 -9.62
N THR A 261 0.79 -5.83 -9.59
CA THR A 261 -0.04 -4.67 -9.96
C THR A 261 -0.27 -4.61 -11.46
N ASN A 262 -1.51 -4.86 -11.91
CA ASN A 262 -1.92 -4.74 -13.32
C ASN A 262 -3.44 -4.92 -13.47
N VAL A 263 -3.94 -4.81 -14.71
CA VAL A 263 -5.24 -5.35 -15.08
C VAL A 263 -5.13 -6.87 -15.26
N ARG A 264 -5.87 -7.62 -14.45
CA ARG A 264 -5.85 -9.07 -14.37
C ARG A 264 -7.25 -9.67 -14.46
N THR A 265 -7.28 -10.98 -14.69
CA THR A 265 -8.49 -11.78 -14.51
C THR A 265 -8.71 -12.08 -13.03
N ALA A 266 -9.94 -11.93 -12.56
CA ALA A 266 -10.37 -12.34 -11.23
C ALA A 266 -11.64 -13.18 -11.34
N VAL A 267 -11.75 -14.21 -10.52
CA VAL A 267 -12.96 -15.04 -10.41
C VAL A 267 -13.59 -14.80 -9.06
N PHE A 268 -14.73 -14.13 -9.04
CA PHE A 268 -15.53 -13.88 -7.85
C PHE A 268 -16.40 -15.10 -7.57
N ASN A 269 -16.47 -15.48 -6.29
CA ASN A 269 -17.16 -16.69 -5.84
C ASN A 269 -16.68 -17.96 -6.58
N PRO A 270 -15.37 -18.21 -6.61
CA PRO A 270 -14.79 -19.27 -7.41
C PRO A 270 -15.17 -20.65 -6.87
N ALA A 271 -15.21 -21.65 -7.75
CA ALA A 271 -15.17 -23.05 -7.37
C ALA A 271 -13.83 -23.38 -6.67
N SER A 272 -13.83 -24.44 -5.84
CA SER A 272 -12.66 -24.86 -5.04
C SER A 272 -11.61 -25.67 -5.81
N ASN A 273 -11.82 -25.88 -7.10
CA ASN A 273 -11.02 -26.77 -7.95
C ASN A 273 -10.03 -26.05 -8.87
N TYR A 274 -9.74 -24.77 -8.69
CA TYR A 274 -8.64 -24.11 -9.40
C TYR A 274 -7.28 -24.57 -8.87
N ALA A 275 -6.29 -24.50 -9.75
CA ALA A 275 -4.89 -24.79 -9.44
C ALA A 275 -4.37 -23.82 -8.39
N VAL A 276 -3.53 -24.32 -7.49
CA VAL A 276 -2.88 -23.52 -6.44
C VAL A 276 -1.38 -23.69 -6.61
N ALA A 277 -0.64 -22.58 -6.67
CA ALA A 277 0.81 -22.62 -6.69
C ALA A 277 1.37 -23.17 -5.35
N PRO A 278 2.52 -23.89 -5.35
CA PRO A 278 3.13 -24.36 -4.12
C PRO A 278 3.59 -23.18 -3.24
N GLY A 279 3.59 -23.37 -1.92
CA GLY A 279 3.95 -22.31 -0.96
C GLY A 279 2.74 -21.62 -0.34
N ALA A 280 2.98 -20.83 0.71
CA ALA A 280 1.92 -20.21 1.54
C ALA A 280 2.03 -18.68 1.50
N GLY A 281 0.97 -17.99 1.06
CA GLY A 281 1.00 -16.54 0.81
C GLY A 281 1.68 -16.17 -0.53
N VAL A 282 1.43 -14.96 -1.04
CA VAL A 282 2.03 -14.50 -2.32
C VAL A 282 3.55 -14.32 -2.19
N ILE A 283 4.02 -13.75 -1.08
CA ILE A 283 5.43 -13.80 -0.69
C ILE A 283 5.66 -15.01 0.20
N HIS A 284 6.57 -15.89 -0.20
CA HIS A 284 7.00 -17.05 0.60
C HIS A 284 8.39 -17.52 0.16
N ASP A 285 9.12 -18.18 1.06
CA ASP A 285 10.45 -18.75 0.78
C ASP A 285 11.44 -17.75 0.13
N GLY A 286 11.32 -16.47 0.48
CA GLY A 286 12.12 -15.37 -0.10
C GLY A 286 11.77 -15.03 -1.55
N LYS A 287 10.65 -15.52 -2.07
CA LYS A 287 10.16 -15.33 -3.44
C LYS A 287 8.82 -14.59 -3.46
N CYS A 288 8.47 -14.12 -4.65
CA CYS A 288 7.20 -13.49 -4.98
C CYS A 288 6.53 -14.33 -6.07
N ASP A 289 5.39 -14.95 -5.75
CA ASP A 289 4.60 -15.74 -6.69
C ASP A 289 3.75 -14.83 -7.57
N ALA A 290 4.11 -14.70 -8.84
CA ALA A 290 3.39 -13.89 -9.83
C ALA A 290 3.71 -14.37 -11.25
N GLY A 291 2.93 -13.92 -12.25
CA GLY A 291 3.21 -14.19 -13.65
C GLY A 291 2.78 -15.57 -14.14
N TYR A 292 1.87 -16.24 -13.43
CA TYR A 292 1.22 -17.45 -13.91
C TYR A 292 0.20 -17.17 -15.04
N GLY A 293 -0.11 -15.89 -15.29
CA GLY A 293 -0.99 -15.42 -16.35
C GLY A 293 -2.47 -15.52 -16.00
N ASN A 294 -3.32 -15.06 -16.91
CA ASN A 294 -4.77 -14.92 -16.70
C ASN A 294 -5.58 -16.20 -16.95
N THR A 295 -4.94 -17.32 -17.30
CA THR A 295 -5.63 -18.55 -17.70
C THR A 295 -6.14 -19.31 -16.49
N LEU A 296 -7.43 -19.67 -16.51
CA LEU A 296 -8.02 -20.52 -15.49
C LEU A 296 -7.59 -21.98 -15.68
N LEU A 297 -6.89 -22.52 -14.69
CA LEU A 297 -6.48 -23.92 -14.65
C LEU A 297 -7.20 -24.62 -13.50
N LYS A 298 -7.77 -25.79 -13.78
CA LYS A 298 -8.42 -26.64 -12.77
C LYS A 298 -7.47 -27.77 -12.35
N ARG A 299 -7.65 -28.26 -11.12
CA ARG A 299 -6.97 -29.45 -10.56
C ARG A 299 -7.69 -30.73 -10.95
#